data_AF-A0A1Z4C545-F1
#
_entry.id   AF-A0A1Z4C545-F1
#
_cell.length_a   1.000
_cell.length_b   1.000
_cell.length_c   1.000
_cell.angle_alpha   90.00
_cell.angle_beta   90.00
_cell.angle_gamma   90.00
#
_symmetry.space_group_name_H-M   'P 1'
#
loop_
_entity.id
_entity.type
_entity.pdbx_description
1 polymer ?
#
loop_
_entity_poly.entity_id
_entity_poly.type
_entity_poly.pdbx_seq_one_letter_code
_entity_poly.pdbx_strand_id
1 'polypeptide(L)'
;MSKQRGFSLLEILIAFSILALSIGILLKIFAGGVQTAAVAEDYTVAVQLAESLMVRAGVETPLQPGQVLGRDNDKYNWQVLVSPYRFTPPEVDPTTLKTEFFVVDVTVSWDDGGGKGRALELSKLKLRLKETSTEPAQ
;
A
#
# COMPACT_ATOMS: atom_id res chain seq x y z
N MET A 1 8.31 -71.34 19.36
CA MET A 1 8.82 -71.08 18.00
C MET A 1 8.56 -69.61 17.67
N SER A 2 9.60 -68.77 17.72
CA SER A 2 9.49 -67.34 17.44
C SER A 2 9.41 -67.10 15.93
N LYS A 3 8.28 -66.58 15.44
CA LYS A 3 8.14 -66.08 14.07
C LYS A 3 8.92 -64.76 13.97
N GLN A 4 10.14 -64.79 13.45
CA GLN A 4 10.80 -63.57 12.98
C GLN A 4 10.03 -63.06 11.77
N ARG A 5 9.20 -62.04 11.97
CA ARG A 5 8.59 -61.25 10.89
C ARG A 5 9.70 -60.35 10.37
N GLY A 6 10.39 -60.79 9.33
CA GLY A 6 11.36 -59.95 8.63
C GLY A 6 10.67 -58.66 8.19
N PHE A 7 11.19 -57.52 8.63
CA PHE A 7 10.83 -56.19 8.10
C PHE A 7 10.88 -56.27 6.58
N SER A 8 9.74 -56.03 5.93
CA SER A 8 9.68 -56.12 4.47
C SER A 8 10.42 -54.94 3.86
N LEU A 9 11.21 -55.16 2.80
CA LEU A 9 11.73 -54.08 1.95
C LEU A 9 10.62 -53.11 1.50
N LEU A 10 9.40 -53.64 1.33
CA LEU A 10 8.20 -52.86 1.02
C LEU A 10 7.89 -51.82 2.10
N GLU A 11 8.13 -52.13 3.37
CA GLU A 11 7.81 -51.26 4.51
C GLU A 11 8.75 -50.05 4.55
N ILE A 12 10.04 -50.26 4.29
CA ILE A 12 11.02 -49.19 4.13
C ILE A 12 10.64 -48.32 2.92
N LEU A 13 10.27 -48.94 1.79
CA LEU A 13 9.85 -48.21 0.60
C LEU A 13 8.60 -47.35 0.86
N ILE A 14 7.59 -47.90 1.54
CA ILE A 14 6.37 -47.16 1.91
C ILE A 14 6.74 -46.01 2.85
N ALA A 15 7.58 -46.24 3.86
CA ALA A 15 8.01 -45.20 4.79
C ALA A 15 8.75 -44.06 4.08
N PHE A 16 9.68 -44.39 3.17
CA PHE A 16 10.36 -43.39 2.33
C PHE A 16 9.41 -42.65 1.41
N SER A 17 8.41 -43.34 0.85
CA SER A 17 7.42 -42.71 -0.04
C SER A 17 6.57 -41.70 0.72
N ILE A 18 6.08 -42.07 1.91
CA ILE A 18 5.33 -41.16 2.79
C ILE A 18 6.21 -39.98 3.17
N LEU A 19 7.45 -40.23 3.59
CA LEU A 19 8.39 -39.17 3.97
C LEU A 19 8.64 -38.18 2.81
N ALA A 20 8.90 -38.68 1.61
CA ALA A 20 9.12 -37.86 0.44
C ALA A 20 7.90 -36.98 0.11
N LEU A 21 6.69 -37.56 0.18
CA LEU A 21 5.44 -36.82 0.00
C LEU A 21 5.25 -35.75 1.07
N SER A 22 5.49 -36.08 2.34
CA SER A 22 5.39 -35.14 3.45
C SER A 22 6.36 -33.96 3.30
N ILE A 23 7.61 -34.21 2.92
CA ILE A 23 8.60 -33.16 2.66
C ILE A 23 8.14 -32.28 1.48
N GLY A 24 7.65 -32.88 0.40
CA GLY A 24 7.13 -32.13 -0.75
C GLY A 24 5.98 -31.20 -0.38
N ILE A 25 5.05 -31.65 0.46
CA ILE A 25 3.96 -30.82 0.97
C ILE A 25 4.50 -29.69 1.86
N LEU A 26 5.44 -29.99 2.76
CA LEU A 26 6.04 -29.01 3.66
C LEU A 26 6.76 -27.90 2.89
N LEU A 27 7.55 -28.26 1.88
CA LEU A 27 8.24 -27.30 1.01
C LEU A 27 7.26 -26.41 0.26
N LYS A 28 6.14 -26.95 -0.23
CA LYS A 28 5.09 -26.16 -0.89
C LYS A 28 4.45 -25.14 0.05
N ILE A 29 4.12 -25.54 1.28
CA ILE A 29 3.56 -24.65 2.29
C ILE A 29 4.56 -23.53 2.62
N PHE A 30 5.83 -23.90 2.82
CA PHE A 30 6.89 -22.93 3.13
C PHE A 30 7.09 -21.93 1.99
N ALA A 31 7.17 -22.39 0.74
CA ALA A 31 7.27 -21.52 -0.42
C ALA A 31 6.08 -20.55 -0.55
N GLY A 32 4.86 -21.03 -0.28
CA GLY A 32 3.68 -20.18 -0.21
C GLY A 32 3.76 -19.12 0.88
N GLY A 33 4.30 -19.47 2.05
CA GLY A 33 4.54 -18.54 3.15
C GLY A 33 5.53 -17.43 2.78
N VAL A 34 6.65 -17.78 2.15
CA VAL A 34 7.65 -16.81 1.66
C VAL A 34 7.04 -15.84 0.65
N GLN A 35 6.26 -16.35 -0.32
CA GLN A 35 5.58 -15.49 -1.29
C GLN A 35 4.58 -14.54 -0.63
N THR A 36 3.83 -15.04 0.36
CA THR A 36 2.86 -14.24 1.12
C THR A 36 3.55 -13.13 1.91
N ALA A 37 4.69 -13.42 2.53
CA ALA A 37 5.49 -12.44 3.24
C ALA A 37 6.02 -11.34 2.31
N ALA A 38 6.56 -11.71 1.14
CA ALA A 38 7.03 -10.75 0.14
C ALA A 38 5.91 -9.82 -0.35
N VAL A 39 4.70 -10.36 -0.56
CA VAL A 39 3.52 -9.56 -0.90
C VAL A 39 3.16 -8.57 0.22
N ALA A 40 3.18 -9.00 1.47
CA ALA A 40 2.86 -8.14 2.61
C ALA A 40 3.90 -7.02 2.80
N GLU A 41 5.18 -7.32 2.54
CA GLU A 41 6.26 -6.33 2.55
C GLU A 41 6.02 -5.25 1.49
N ASP A 42 5.66 -5.63 0.26
CA ASP A 42 5.37 -4.67 -0.81
C ASP A 42 4.24 -3.70 -0.46
N TYR A 43 3.15 -4.21 0.14
CA TYR A 43 2.07 -3.35 0.61
C TYR A 43 2.53 -2.43 1.75
N THR A 44 3.35 -2.93 2.66
CA THR A 44 3.89 -2.13 3.77
C THR A 44 4.71 -0.96 3.26
N VAL A 45 5.61 -1.20 2.31
CA VAL A 45 6.43 -0.16 1.67
C VAL A 45 5.54 0.83 0.91
N ALA A 46 4.56 0.35 0.14
CA ALA A 46 3.64 1.22 -0.59
C ALA A 46 2.81 2.13 0.34
N VAL A 47 2.32 1.61 1.48
CA VAL A 47 1.61 2.39 2.48
C VAL A 47 2.52 3.45 3.09
N GLN A 48 3.73 3.08 3.51
CA GLN A 48 4.69 4.02 4.10
C GLN A 48 5.05 5.15 3.13
N LEU A 49 5.27 4.81 1.85
CA LEU A 49 5.51 5.79 0.80
C LEU A 49 4.31 6.72 0.61
N ALA A 50 3.10 6.17 0.53
CA ALA A 50 1.88 6.95 0.37
C ALA A 50 1.64 7.88 1.56
N GLU A 51 1.85 7.42 2.79
CA GLU A 51 1.73 8.21 4.01
C GLU A 51 2.78 9.33 4.06
N SER A 52 4.02 9.05 3.67
CA SER A 52 5.08 10.07 3.58
C SER A 52 4.71 11.17 2.58
N LEU A 53 4.29 10.80 1.36
CA LEU A 53 3.81 11.75 0.35
C LEU A 53 2.61 12.56 0.86
N MET A 54 1.68 11.91 1.55
CA MET A 54 0.52 12.55 2.15
C MET A 54 0.91 13.58 3.22
N VAL A 55 1.92 13.31 4.05
CA VAL A 55 2.40 14.27 5.06
C VAL A 55 3.07 15.48 4.39
N ARG A 56 3.90 15.24 3.37
CA ARG A 56 4.63 16.30 2.64
C ARG A 56 3.69 17.28 1.95
N ALA A 57 2.58 16.79 1.38
CA ALA A 57 1.56 17.64 0.76
C ALA A 57 0.92 18.60 1.78
N GLY A 58 1.19 19.90 1.71
CA GLY A 58 0.66 20.90 2.64
C GLY A 58 1.57 21.26 3.82
N VAL A 59 2.70 20.56 4.02
CA VAL A 59 3.75 20.97 4.97
C VAL A 59 4.95 21.52 4.20
N GLU A 60 5.48 20.74 3.26
CA GLU A 60 6.63 21.13 2.44
C GLU A 60 6.20 21.83 1.15
N THR A 61 5.11 21.34 0.54
CA THR A 61 4.54 21.92 -0.68
C THR A 61 3.25 22.66 -0.34
N PRO A 62 3.05 23.91 -0.80
CA PRO A 62 1.78 24.60 -0.62
C PRO A 62 0.61 23.75 -1.14
N LEU A 63 -0.48 23.67 -0.37
CA LEU A 63 -1.73 23.02 -0.77
C LEU A 63 -2.36 23.80 -1.93
N GLN A 64 -1.96 23.47 -3.15
CA GLN A 64 -2.47 24.06 -4.38
C GLN A 64 -2.99 22.95 -5.30
N PRO A 65 -4.05 23.19 -6.08
CA PRO A 65 -4.52 22.22 -7.05
C PRO A 65 -3.41 21.83 -8.03
N GLY A 66 -3.28 20.54 -8.30
CA GLY A 66 -2.26 20.04 -9.21
C GLY A 66 -1.99 18.56 -9.04
N GLN A 67 -1.15 18.02 -9.92
CA GLN A 67 -0.64 16.66 -9.79
C GLN A 67 0.88 16.65 -9.73
N VAL A 68 1.41 15.72 -8.97
CA VAL A 68 2.84 15.41 -8.93
C VAL A 68 3.00 13.92 -9.13
N LEU A 69 3.92 13.54 -10.01
CA LEU A 69 4.24 12.15 -10.34
C LEU A 69 5.68 11.88 -9.94
N GLY A 70 5.98 10.64 -9.62
CA GLY A 70 7.35 10.21 -9.41
C GLY A 70 7.50 8.71 -9.30
N ARG A 71 8.73 8.30 -9.05
CA ARG A 71 9.10 6.91 -8.87
C ARG A 71 10.02 6.78 -7.67
N ASP A 72 9.88 5.69 -6.93
CA ASP A 72 10.72 5.34 -5.80
C ASP A 72 11.35 3.96 -6.03
N ASN A 73 12.67 3.87 -5.81
CA ASN A 73 13.47 2.65 -5.90
C ASN A 73 13.27 1.84 -7.21
N ASP A 74 12.97 2.51 -8.32
CA ASP A 74 12.65 1.91 -9.63
C ASP A 74 11.53 0.85 -9.62
N LYS A 75 10.79 0.67 -8.53
CA LYS A 75 9.72 -0.32 -8.39
C LYS A 75 8.35 0.33 -8.21
N TYR A 76 8.27 1.38 -7.42
CA TYR A 76 7.01 2.01 -7.04
C TYR A 76 6.81 3.29 -7.85
N ASN A 77 5.77 3.32 -8.67
CA ASN A 77 5.33 4.54 -9.35
C ASN A 77 4.23 5.18 -8.51
N TRP A 78 4.35 6.46 -8.25
CA TRP A 78 3.40 7.16 -7.39
C TRP A 78 2.89 8.45 -8.04
N GLN A 79 1.69 8.82 -7.63
CA GLN A 79 1.01 10.04 -8.04
C GLN A 79 0.38 10.67 -6.81
N VAL A 80 0.51 11.99 -6.69
CA VAL A 80 -0.23 12.83 -5.74
C VAL A 80 -1.12 13.76 -6.54
N LEU A 81 -2.41 13.75 -6.28
CA LEU A 81 -3.39 14.65 -6.88
C LEU A 81 -4.00 15.51 -5.76
N VAL A 82 -3.93 16.83 -5.93
CA VAL A 82 -4.57 17.78 -5.03
C VAL A 82 -5.71 18.45 -5.78
N SER A 83 -6.93 18.32 -5.26
CA SER A 83 -8.14 18.89 -5.86
C SER A 83 -8.89 19.76 -4.85
N PRO A 84 -9.47 20.90 -5.28
CA PRO A 84 -10.25 21.75 -4.39
C PRO A 84 -11.55 21.04 -4.00
N TYR A 85 -11.86 21.04 -2.71
CA TYR A 85 -13.10 20.49 -2.17
C TYR A 85 -14.03 21.64 -1.77
N ARG A 86 -15.21 21.69 -2.39
CA ARG A 86 -16.22 22.70 -2.06
C ARG A 86 -17.14 22.14 -0.98
N PHE A 87 -17.01 22.68 0.22
CA PHE A 87 -17.94 22.44 1.32
C PHE A 87 -18.84 23.66 1.48
N THR A 88 -20.12 23.52 1.11
CA THR A 88 -21.13 24.57 1.29
C THR A 88 -22.23 24.04 2.20
N PRO A 89 -22.16 24.28 3.53
CA PRO A 89 -23.27 24.02 4.42
C PRO A 89 -24.47 24.89 4.03
N PRO A 90 -25.71 24.38 4.06
CA PRO A 90 -26.90 25.15 3.68
C PRO A 90 -27.17 26.37 4.59
N GLU A 91 -26.61 26.40 5.80
CA GLU A 91 -26.87 27.43 6.82
C GLU A 91 -25.70 28.41 7.01
N VAL A 92 -24.60 28.23 6.26
CA VAL A 92 -23.39 29.05 6.40
C VAL A 92 -23.15 29.82 5.11
N ASP A 93 -23.11 31.14 5.19
CA ASP A 93 -22.75 31.98 4.05
C ASP A 93 -21.30 31.66 3.61
N PRO A 94 -21.09 31.15 2.38
CA PRO A 94 -19.76 30.77 1.90
C PRO A 94 -18.76 31.94 1.85
N THR A 95 -19.22 33.19 1.91
CA THR A 95 -18.35 34.37 2.00
C THR A 95 -17.75 34.58 3.40
N THR A 96 -18.34 33.98 4.43
CA THR A 96 -17.85 34.06 5.83
C THR A 96 -16.77 33.01 6.14
N LEU A 97 -16.64 31.99 5.31
CA LEU A 97 -15.64 30.94 5.47
C LEU A 97 -14.26 31.46 5.06
N LYS A 98 -13.39 31.68 6.04
CA LYS A 98 -11.98 32.04 5.83
C LYS A 98 -11.10 30.83 5.51
N THR A 99 -11.68 29.75 5.00
CA THR A 99 -10.99 28.47 4.91
C THR A 99 -11.34 27.73 3.63
N GLU A 100 -10.34 27.16 2.99
CA GLU A 100 -10.44 26.36 1.78
C GLU A 100 -10.13 24.90 2.12
N PHE A 101 -10.90 23.99 1.52
CA PHE A 101 -10.69 22.55 1.67
C PHE A 101 -10.09 22.00 0.39
N PHE A 102 -9.21 21.02 0.55
CA PHE A 102 -8.60 20.27 -0.56
C PHE A 102 -8.65 18.79 -0.24
N VAL A 103 -8.94 17.97 -1.24
CA VAL A 103 -8.70 16.53 -1.16
C VAL A 103 -7.32 16.26 -1.75
N VAL A 104 -6.53 15.48 -1.02
CA VAL A 104 -5.23 14.96 -1.47
C VAL A 104 -5.37 13.47 -1.65
N ASP A 105 -5.24 13.01 -2.88
CA ASP A 105 -5.25 11.61 -3.26
C ASP A 105 -3.81 11.18 -3.59
N VAL A 106 -3.36 10.09 -2.99
CA VAL A 106 -2.04 9.51 -3.22
C VAL A 106 -2.22 8.09 -3.71
N THR A 107 -1.79 7.83 -4.94
CA THR A 107 -1.82 6.51 -5.56
C THR A 107 -0.40 5.99 -5.70
N VAL A 108 -0.13 4.79 -5.20
CA VAL A 108 1.14 4.08 -5.35
C VAL A 108 0.88 2.78 -6.08
N SER A 109 1.62 2.51 -7.14
CA SER A 109 1.48 1.34 -8.00
C SER A 109 2.81 0.63 -8.21
N TRP A 110 2.77 -0.69 -8.29
CA TRP A 110 3.95 -1.53 -8.50
C TRP A 110 3.56 -2.82 -9.23
N ASP A 111 4.55 -3.46 -9.85
CA ASP A 111 4.39 -4.79 -10.43
C ASP A 111 4.90 -5.84 -9.44
N ASP A 112 4.16 -6.94 -9.30
CA ASP A 112 4.52 -8.08 -8.45
C ASP A 112 4.97 -9.31 -9.28
N GLY A 113 5.12 -9.15 -10.59
CA GLY A 113 5.49 -10.23 -11.51
C GLY A 113 4.32 -11.14 -11.90
N GLY A 114 3.10 -10.88 -11.38
CA GLY A 114 1.87 -11.60 -11.72
C GLY A 114 1.13 -11.07 -12.95
N GLY A 115 1.69 -10.07 -13.65
CA GLY A 115 1.15 -9.51 -14.90
C GLY A 115 -0.02 -8.54 -14.74
N LYS A 116 -0.58 -8.40 -13.53
CA LYS A 116 -1.48 -7.31 -13.17
C LYS A 116 -0.79 -6.44 -12.13
N GLY A 117 -0.40 -5.22 -12.54
CA GLY A 117 0.13 -4.22 -11.62
C GLY A 117 -0.84 -4.00 -10.45
N ARG A 118 -0.29 -3.91 -9.25
CA ARG A 118 -1.03 -3.60 -8.02
C ARG A 118 -1.00 -2.10 -7.79
N ALA A 119 -2.03 -1.61 -7.12
CA ALA A 119 -2.11 -0.22 -6.70
C ALA A 119 -2.74 -0.11 -5.30
N LEU A 120 -2.30 0.91 -4.58
CA LEU A 120 -2.84 1.38 -3.32
C LEU A 120 -3.21 2.85 -3.51
N GLU A 121 -4.35 3.26 -2.95
CA GLU A 121 -4.79 4.65 -2.95
C GLU A 121 -5.14 5.09 -1.53
N LEU A 122 -4.62 6.25 -1.12
CA LEU A 122 -4.98 6.92 0.13
C LEU A 122 -5.54 8.30 -0.19
N SER A 123 -6.66 8.66 0.45
CA SER A 123 -7.27 9.98 0.31
C SER A 123 -7.36 10.67 1.66
N LYS A 124 -7.01 11.95 1.74
CA LYS A 124 -7.24 12.79 2.93
C LYS A 124 -7.80 14.15 2.55
N LEU A 125 -8.74 14.62 3.36
CA LEU A 125 -9.18 16.01 3.33
C LEU A 125 -8.20 16.87 4.13
N LYS A 126 -7.73 17.95 3.53
CA LYS A 126 -6.87 18.96 4.15
C LYS A 126 -7.53 20.34 4.10
N LEU A 127 -7.15 21.15 5.07
CA LEU A 127 -7.69 22.48 5.31
C LEU A 127 -6.59 23.52 5.16
N ARG A 128 -6.89 24.63 4.51
CA ARG A 128 -6.01 25.79 4.44
C ARG A 128 -6.76 27.06 4.81
N LEU A 129 -6.22 27.85 5.72
CA LEU A 129 -6.73 29.19 6.03
C LEU A 129 -6.46 30.11 4.84
N LYS A 130 -7.49 30.83 4.40
CA LYS A 130 -7.37 31.89 3.41
C LYS A 130 -6.71 33.08 4.09
N GLU A 131 -5.42 33.29 3.83
CA GLU A 131 -4.72 34.47 4.35
C GLU A 131 -5.49 35.72 3.91
N THR A 132 -5.92 36.51 4.89
CA THR A 132 -6.55 37.79 4.62
C THR A 132 -5.41 38.69 4.15
N SER A 133 -5.34 38.97 2.85
CA SER A 133 -4.44 39.96 2.29
C SER A 133 -4.62 41.27 3.03
N THR A 134 -3.72 41.57 3.96
CA THR A 134 -3.56 42.91 4.53
C THR A 134 -3.02 43.78 3.41
N GLU A 135 -3.93 44.46 2.73
CA GLU A 135 -3.61 45.56 1.82
C GLU A 135 -2.91 46.66 2.63
N PRO A 136 -1.70 47.10 2.25
CA PRO A 136 -1.06 48.22 2.92
C PRO A 136 -1.86 49.48 2.57
N ALA A 137 -2.35 50.17 3.61
CA ALA A 137 -2.97 51.47 3.48
C ALA A 137 -2.01 52.43 2.75
N GLN A 138 -2.49 53.00 1.64
CA GLN A 138 -1.90 54.17 1.00
C GLN A 138 -2.11 55.41 1.87
#